data_AF-A0A5P2G2I1-F1
#
_entry.id   AF-A0A5P2G2I1-F1
#
_cell.length_a   1.000
_cell.length_b   1.000
_cell.length_c   1.000
_cell.angle_alpha   90.00
_cell.angle_beta   90.00
_cell.angle_gamma   90.00
#
_symmetry.space_group_name_H-M   'P 1'
#
loop_
_entity.id
_entity.type
_entity.pdbx_description
1 polymer ?
#
loop_
_entity_poly.entity_id
_entity_poly.type
_entity_poly.pdbx_seq_one_letter_code
_entity_poly.pdbx_strand_id
1 'polypeptide(L)'
;MKISLITTFIVCILATRGHAQLFGNQDKKMIQNNILQIGYLQTYSNLLDKGLSIAQNGLDLTHSFKNGEYGLHSLYYSSLLQINPNIRKYPSAVQTMEIYAKMETLQTSVYKNISSTDMLSLQEKKYLKTLVKGLMTAAGKDIDALNNLLTDGKYQLTDDERIQRIDWNRR
;
A
#
# COMPACT_ATOMS: atom_id res chain seq x y z
N MET A 1 104.02 -20.58 32.81
CA MET A 1 102.70 -20.93 33.38
C MET A 1 101.93 -19.76 34.00
N LYS A 2 102.58 -18.77 34.65
CA LYS A 2 101.86 -17.67 35.34
C LYS A 2 101.21 -16.63 34.40
N ILE A 3 101.81 -16.33 33.25
CA ILE A 3 101.29 -15.33 32.28
C ILE A 3 100.08 -15.87 31.49
N SER A 4 100.08 -17.16 31.15
CA SER A 4 98.96 -17.83 30.46
C SER A 4 97.67 -17.88 31.31
N LEU A 5 97.83 -17.87 32.64
CA LEU A 5 96.72 -17.91 33.61
C LEU A 5 96.13 -16.50 33.85
N ILE A 6 96.93 -15.45 33.69
CA ILE A 6 96.49 -14.05 33.79
C ILE A 6 95.74 -13.62 32.53
N THR A 7 96.18 -14.07 31.35
CA THR A 7 95.48 -13.77 30.08
C THR A 7 94.12 -14.45 29.97
N THR A 8 93.98 -15.68 30.50
CA THR A 8 92.66 -16.36 30.58
C THR A 8 91.72 -15.69 31.58
N PHE A 9 92.24 -15.16 32.69
CA PHE A 9 91.42 -14.44 33.67
C PHE A 9 90.88 -13.10 33.14
N ILE A 10 91.66 -12.37 32.34
CA ILE A 10 91.25 -11.09 31.72
C ILE A 10 90.19 -11.30 30.63
N VAL A 11 90.26 -12.39 29.87
CA VAL A 11 89.25 -12.75 28.85
C VAL A 11 87.90 -13.10 29.50
N CYS A 12 87.90 -13.75 30.67
CA CYS A 12 86.67 -14.05 31.41
C CYS A 12 85.97 -12.81 31.97
N ILE A 13 86.70 -11.75 32.34
CA ILE A 13 86.09 -10.53 32.90
C ILE A 13 85.41 -9.69 31.79
N LEU A 14 85.96 -9.68 30.58
CA LEU A 14 85.37 -8.97 29.43
C LEU A 14 84.11 -9.65 28.86
N ALA A 15 83.90 -10.95 29.11
CA ALA A 15 82.73 -11.69 28.64
C ALA A 15 81.45 -11.47 29.48
N THR A 16 81.51 -10.75 30.60
CA THR A 16 80.36 -10.58 31.52
C THR A 16 79.47 -9.38 31.24
N ARG A 17 79.67 -8.66 30.12
CA ARG A 17 78.77 -7.57 29.70
C ARG A 17 77.86 -8.00 28.56
N GLY A 18 76.88 -8.86 28.85
CA GLY A 18 75.91 -9.35 27.88
C GLY A 18 74.53 -9.62 28.49
N HIS A 19 73.63 -8.66 28.34
CA HIS A 19 72.16 -8.76 28.43
C HIS A 19 71.50 -9.32 29.71
N ALA A 20 71.73 -8.66 30.85
CA ALA A 20 70.76 -8.67 31.96
C ALA A 20 69.61 -7.67 31.70
N GLN A 21 68.88 -7.82 30.58
CA GLN A 21 67.64 -7.07 30.30
C GLN A 21 66.67 -7.89 29.45
N LEU A 22 66.36 -9.13 29.84
CA LEU A 22 65.45 -9.97 29.05
C LEU A 22 64.10 -10.25 29.72
N PHE A 23 64.04 -10.35 31.05
CA PHE A 23 62.80 -10.76 31.72
C PHE A 23 61.74 -9.66 31.89
N GLY A 24 62.10 -8.37 31.92
CA GLY A 24 61.11 -7.28 32.12
C GLY A 24 60.60 -6.61 30.84
N ASN A 25 61.29 -6.77 29.71
CA ASN A 25 60.98 -6.06 28.47
C ASN A 25 60.15 -6.90 27.49
N GLN A 26 60.28 -8.22 27.53
CA GLN A 26 59.49 -9.15 26.71
C GLN A 26 58.00 -9.10 27.11
N ASP A 27 57.72 -9.11 28.41
CA ASP A 27 56.36 -8.99 28.94
C ASP A 27 55.72 -7.63 28.59
N LYS A 28 56.48 -6.53 28.71
CA LYS A 28 56.00 -5.19 28.33
C LYS A 28 55.65 -5.10 26.85
N LYS A 29 56.49 -5.66 25.96
CA LYS A 29 56.24 -5.69 24.52
C LYS A 29 55.05 -6.57 24.16
N MET A 30 54.89 -7.72 24.84
CA MET A 30 53.74 -8.60 24.69
C MET A 30 52.44 -7.91 25.14
N ILE A 31 52.45 -7.27 26.31
CA ILE A 31 51.32 -6.49 26.83
C ILE A 31 50.95 -5.36 25.85
N GLN A 32 51.95 -4.62 25.34
CA GLN A 32 51.74 -3.56 24.36
C GLN A 32 51.10 -4.10 23.05
N ASN A 33 51.59 -5.22 22.53
CA ASN A 33 51.02 -5.85 21.34
C ASN A 33 49.58 -6.32 21.56
N ASN A 34 49.27 -6.88 22.74
CA ASN A 34 47.92 -7.33 23.09
C ASN A 34 46.95 -6.14 23.22
N ILE A 35 47.39 -5.02 23.80
CA ILE A 35 46.60 -3.78 23.85
C ILE A 35 46.29 -3.27 22.44
N LEU A 36 47.27 -3.28 21.54
CA LEU A 36 47.06 -2.90 20.14
C LEU A 36 46.05 -3.84 19.44
N GLN A 37 46.16 -5.15 19.64
CA GLN A 37 45.22 -6.13 19.09
C GLN A 37 43.80 -5.94 19.62
N ILE A 38 43.64 -5.66 20.93
CA ILE A 38 42.33 -5.30 21.52
C ILE A 38 41.79 -4.03 20.86
N GLY A 39 42.64 -3.02 20.65
CA GLY A 39 42.27 -1.80 19.92
C GLY A 39 41.77 -2.10 18.50
N TYR A 40 42.47 -2.95 17.74
CA TYR A 40 42.02 -3.37 16.41
C TYR A 40 40.67 -4.11 16.47
N LEU A 41 40.51 -5.06 17.38
CA LEU A 41 39.25 -5.79 17.56
C LEU A 41 38.08 -4.86 17.94
N GLN A 42 38.32 -3.86 18.78
CA GLN A 42 37.33 -2.82 19.10
C GLN A 42 36.94 -2.02 17.84
N THR A 43 37.91 -1.65 16.99
CA THR A 43 37.59 -0.96 15.73
C THR A 43 36.78 -1.82 14.77
N TYR A 44 37.09 -3.13 14.68
CA TYR A 44 36.31 -4.06 13.86
C TYR A 44 34.90 -4.27 14.42
N SER A 45 34.74 -4.40 15.73
CA SER A 45 33.42 -4.48 16.38
C SER A 45 32.57 -3.25 16.03
N ASN A 46 33.14 -2.06 16.19
CA ASN A 46 32.44 -0.82 15.85
C ASN A 46 32.04 -0.74 14.36
N LEU A 47 32.88 -1.27 13.45
CA LEU A 47 32.56 -1.32 12.03
C LEU A 47 31.45 -2.33 11.73
N LEU A 48 31.47 -3.50 12.37
CA LEU A 48 30.41 -4.51 12.27
C LEU A 48 29.08 -3.98 12.81
N ASP A 49 29.09 -3.34 13.97
CA ASP A 49 27.89 -2.73 14.56
C ASP A 49 27.30 -1.66 13.65
N LYS A 50 28.15 -0.82 13.05
CA LYS A 50 27.73 0.16 12.03
C LYS A 50 27.15 -0.52 10.79
N GLY A 51 27.80 -1.56 10.27
CA GLY A 51 27.34 -2.30 9.10
C GLY A 51 25.99 -2.97 9.34
N LEU A 52 25.82 -3.62 10.49
CA LEU A 52 24.56 -4.22 10.92
C LEU A 52 23.47 -3.18 11.10
N SER A 53 23.77 -2.04 11.73
CA SER A 53 22.81 -0.93 11.88
C SER A 53 22.37 -0.37 10.53
N ILE A 54 23.28 -0.19 9.57
CA ILE A 54 22.94 0.25 8.21
C ILE A 54 22.02 -0.78 7.53
N ALA A 55 22.35 -2.06 7.62
CA ALA A 55 21.54 -3.12 7.03
C ALA A 55 20.13 -3.18 7.64
N GLN A 56 20.03 -3.12 8.98
CA GLN A 56 18.76 -3.07 9.71
C GLN A 56 17.93 -1.86 9.31
N ASN A 57 18.51 -0.65 9.36
CA ASN A 57 17.83 0.58 8.95
C ASN A 57 17.36 0.50 7.49
N GLY A 58 18.18 -0.04 6.58
CA GLY A 58 17.81 -0.23 5.18
C GLY A 58 16.61 -1.19 5.00
N LEU A 59 16.58 -2.29 5.76
CA LEU A 59 15.46 -3.23 5.76
C LEU A 59 14.19 -2.58 6.32
N ASP A 60 14.28 -1.85 7.44
CA ASP A 60 13.14 -1.17 8.07
C ASP A 60 12.55 -0.08 7.17
N LEU A 61 13.41 0.70 6.51
CA LEU A 61 12.99 1.69 5.52
C LEU A 61 12.27 1.03 4.35
N THR A 62 12.85 -0.03 3.77
CA THR A 62 12.24 -0.77 2.65
C THR A 62 10.89 -1.36 3.04
N HIS A 63 10.80 -1.94 4.24
CA HIS A 63 9.55 -2.49 4.77
C HIS A 63 8.49 -1.40 4.97
N SER A 64 8.89 -0.24 5.48
CA SER A 64 7.99 0.91 5.67
C SER A 64 7.47 1.48 4.35
N PHE A 65 8.35 1.67 3.35
CA PHE A 65 7.95 2.09 2.01
C PHE A 65 7.00 1.11 1.36
N LYS A 66 7.35 -0.18 1.38
CA LYS A 66 6.52 -1.26 0.87
C LYS A 66 5.11 -1.19 1.46
N ASN A 67 5.00 -1.15 2.78
CA ASN A 67 3.68 -1.15 3.45
C ASN A 67 2.91 0.14 3.20
N GLY A 68 3.59 1.29 3.10
CA GLY A 68 2.97 2.57 2.72
C GLY A 68 2.37 2.52 1.32
N GLU A 69 3.11 1.97 0.34
CA GLU A 69 2.66 1.81 -1.05
C GLU A 69 1.46 0.86 -1.14
N TYR A 70 1.51 -0.31 -0.48
CA TYR A 70 0.36 -1.22 -0.40
C TYR A 70 -0.86 -0.55 0.24
N GLY A 71 -0.65 0.25 1.30
CA GLY A 71 -1.70 1.02 1.95
C GLY A 71 -2.37 2.01 0.99
N LEU A 72 -1.58 2.77 0.22
CA LEU A 72 -2.08 3.71 -0.77
C LEU A 72 -2.89 3.01 -1.86
N HIS A 73 -2.40 1.89 -2.40
CA HIS A 73 -3.16 1.11 -3.37
C HIS A 73 -4.46 0.57 -2.78
N SER A 74 -4.43 0.04 -1.57
CA SER A 74 -5.62 -0.45 -0.87
C SER A 74 -6.66 0.66 -0.67
N LEU A 75 -6.24 1.85 -0.25
CA LEU A 75 -7.11 3.02 -0.09
C LEU A 75 -7.70 3.46 -1.43
N TYR A 76 -6.88 3.52 -2.48
CA TYR A 76 -7.34 3.86 -3.83
C TYR A 76 -8.42 2.90 -4.33
N TYR A 77 -8.17 1.58 -4.31
CA TYR A 77 -9.18 0.61 -4.76
C TYR A 77 -10.43 0.59 -3.87
N SER A 78 -10.29 0.84 -2.57
CA SER A 78 -11.42 1.00 -1.66
C SER A 78 -12.25 2.24 -2.00
N SER A 79 -11.60 3.35 -2.38
CA SER A 79 -12.28 4.57 -2.80
C SER A 79 -13.09 4.39 -4.08
N LEU A 80 -12.62 3.58 -5.04
CA LEU A 80 -13.37 3.28 -6.27
C LEU A 80 -14.68 2.51 -6.01
N LEU A 81 -14.76 1.77 -4.90
CA LEU A 81 -15.96 1.02 -4.50
C LEU A 81 -16.95 1.87 -3.72
N GLN A 82 -16.48 2.91 -3.03
CA GLN A 82 -17.30 3.80 -2.22
C GLN A 82 -17.83 4.96 -3.05
N ILE A 83 -19.10 5.31 -2.85
CA ILE A 83 -19.71 6.40 -3.61
C ILE A 83 -19.68 7.68 -2.81
N ASN A 84 -19.21 8.73 -3.46
CA ASN A 84 -19.32 10.08 -2.95
C ASN A 84 -20.80 10.46 -2.71
N PRO A 85 -21.20 10.84 -1.49
CA PRO A 85 -22.58 11.22 -1.17
C PRO A 85 -23.15 12.33 -2.07
N ASN A 86 -22.29 13.19 -2.62
CA ASN A 86 -22.72 14.25 -3.55
C ASN A 86 -23.16 13.67 -4.90
N ILE A 87 -22.57 12.56 -5.35
CA ILE A 87 -22.96 11.88 -6.60
C ILE A 87 -24.32 11.19 -6.43
N ARG A 88 -24.63 10.68 -5.23
CA ARG A 88 -25.99 10.15 -4.95
C ARG A 88 -27.08 11.20 -5.12
N LYS A 89 -26.73 12.48 -4.96
CA LYS A 89 -27.62 13.64 -5.13
C LYS A 89 -27.37 14.38 -6.45
N TYR A 90 -26.67 13.75 -7.39
CA TYR A 90 -26.36 14.37 -8.67
C TYR A 90 -27.66 14.73 -9.41
N PRO A 91 -27.83 15.98 -9.90
CA PRO A 91 -29.11 16.44 -10.44
C PRO A 91 -29.70 15.55 -11.52
N SER A 92 -28.89 15.01 -12.44
CA SER A 92 -29.36 14.10 -13.49
C SER A 92 -29.97 12.82 -12.89
N ALA A 93 -29.35 12.22 -11.88
CA ALA A 93 -29.86 11.01 -11.24
C ALA A 93 -31.20 11.27 -10.54
N VAL A 94 -31.30 12.37 -9.80
CA VAL A 94 -32.53 12.78 -9.10
C VAL A 94 -33.67 13.01 -10.11
N GLN A 95 -33.41 13.76 -11.19
CA GLN A 95 -34.41 14.04 -12.22
C GLN A 95 -34.91 12.74 -12.88
N THR A 96 -34.01 11.80 -13.18
CA THR A 96 -34.40 10.50 -13.77
C THR A 96 -35.31 9.70 -12.83
N MET A 97 -35.00 9.66 -11.53
CA MET A 97 -35.86 9.02 -10.53
C MET A 97 -37.23 9.71 -10.42
N GLU A 98 -37.27 11.04 -10.44
CA GLU A 98 -38.53 11.80 -10.41
C GLU A 98 -39.39 11.55 -11.65
N ILE A 99 -38.79 11.45 -12.83
CA ILE A 99 -39.51 11.11 -14.08
C ILE A 99 -40.10 9.71 -13.96
N TYR A 100 -39.32 8.73 -13.50
CA TYR A 100 -39.81 7.35 -13.34
C TYR A 100 -40.97 7.27 -12.33
N ALA A 101 -40.86 7.96 -11.18
CA ALA A 101 -41.96 8.04 -10.22
C ALA A 101 -43.23 8.66 -10.82
N LYS A 102 -43.10 9.71 -11.65
CA LYS A 102 -44.23 10.26 -12.40
C LYS A 102 -44.83 9.24 -13.38
N MET A 103 -43.99 8.46 -14.07
CA MET A 103 -44.47 7.40 -14.97
C MET A 103 -45.28 6.33 -14.22
N GLU A 104 -44.86 5.92 -13.03
CA GLU A 104 -45.61 4.97 -12.20
C GLU A 104 -46.99 5.51 -11.81
N THR A 105 -47.08 6.78 -11.41
CA THR A 105 -48.37 7.41 -11.10
C THR A 105 -49.28 7.52 -12.34
N LEU A 106 -48.70 7.87 -13.49
CA LEU A 106 -49.41 7.98 -14.76
C LEU A 106 -49.90 6.62 -15.26
N GLN A 107 -49.14 5.55 -15.06
CA GLN A 107 -49.51 4.19 -15.48
C GLN A 107 -50.89 3.80 -14.94
N THR A 108 -51.15 4.11 -13.66
CA THR A 108 -52.44 3.80 -13.01
C THR A 108 -53.59 4.54 -13.69
N SER A 109 -53.40 5.82 -13.98
CA SER A 109 -54.39 6.67 -14.66
C SER A 109 -54.64 6.20 -16.11
N VAL A 110 -53.57 5.86 -16.84
CA VAL A 110 -53.64 5.32 -18.21
C VAL A 110 -54.39 3.99 -18.23
N TYR A 111 -54.11 3.08 -17.29
CA TYR A 111 -54.80 1.79 -17.20
C TYR A 111 -56.30 1.94 -16.90
N LYS A 112 -56.65 2.93 -16.06
CA LYS A 112 -58.05 3.26 -15.80
C LYS A 112 -58.73 3.78 -17.07
N ASN A 113 -58.13 4.75 -17.75
CA ASN A 113 -58.67 5.35 -18.97
C ASN A 113 -58.83 4.32 -20.11
N ILE A 114 -57.85 3.44 -20.32
CA ILE A 114 -57.94 2.35 -21.31
C ILE A 114 -59.08 1.40 -20.96
N SER A 115 -59.29 1.10 -19.68
CA SER A 115 -60.37 0.20 -19.26
C SER A 115 -61.75 0.83 -19.44
N SER A 116 -61.90 2.12 -19.12
CA SER A 116 -63.19 2.83 -19.07
C SER A 116 -63.70 3.39 -20.41
N THR A 117 -62.85 3.52 -21.44
CA THR A 117 -63.28 4.03 -22.74
C THR A 117 -64.03 2.99 -23.55
N ASP A 118 -65.15 3.36 -24.18
CA ASP A 118 -65.90 2.50 -25.11
C ASP A 118 -65.42 2.64 -26.57
N MET A 119 -64.49 3.57 -26.83
CA MET A 119 -63.96 3.83 -28.18
C MET A 119 -62.99 2.76 -28.68
N LEU A 120 -62.53 1.86 -27.80
CA LEU A 120 -61.53 0.84 -28.12
C LEU A 120 -62.11 -0.56 -27.95
N SER A 121 -61.82 -1.44 -28.90
CA SER A 121 -62.11 -2.87 -28.80
C SER A 121 -61.30 -3.52 -27.67
N LEU A 122 -61.74 -4.72 -27.25
CA LEU A 122 -61.09 -5.47 -26.18
C LEU A 122 -59.65 -5.87 -26.54
N GLN A 123 -59.38 -6.14 -27.82
CA GLN A 123 -58.03 -6.43 -28.33
C GLN A 123 -57.14 -5.18 -28.31
N GLU A 124 -57.63 -4.01 -28.74
CA GLU A 124 -56.87 -2.75 -28.68
C GLU A 124 -56.55 -2.36 -27.24
N LYS A 125 -57.51 -2.50 -26.31
CA LYS A 125 -57.28 -2.28 -24.87
C LYS A 125 -56.16 -3.19 -24.34
N LYS A 126 -56.16 -4.47 -24.72
CA LYS A 126 -55.12 -5.43 -24.31
C LYS A 126 -53.75 -5.07 -24.91
N TYR A 127 -53.72 -4.66 -26.16
CA TYR A 127 -52.49 -4.23 -26.84
C TYR A 127 -51.88 -3.01 -26.15
N LEU A 128 -52.66 -1.94 -25.91
CA LEU A 128 -52.18 -0.74 -25.23
C LEU A 128 -51.66 -1.02 -23.81
N LYS A 129 -52.36 -1.87 -23.03
CA LYS A 129 -51.88 -2.30 -21.71
C LYS A 129 -50.54 -3.04 -21.80
N THR A 130 -50.36 -3.87 -22.82
CA THR A 130 -49.10 -4.60 -23.06
C THR A 130 -47.98 -3.64 -23.44
N LEU A 131 -48.27 -2.66 -24.30
CA LEU A 131 -47.30 -1.63 -24.70
C LEU A 131 -46.85 -0.78 -23.52
N VAL A 132 -47.79 -0.29 -22.70
CA VAL A 132 -47.47 0.48 -21.49
C VAL A 132 -46.69 -0.38 -20.49
N LYS A 133 -47.05 -1.66 -20.31
CA LYS A 133 -46.28 -2.59 -19.47
C LYS A 133 -44.85 -2.76 -19.99
N GLY A 134 -44.68 -2.89 -21.30
CA GLY A 134 -43.36 -2.98 -21.95
C GLY A 134 -42.51 -1.74 -21.69
N LEU A 135 -43.10 -0.56 -21.88
CA LEU A 135 -42.44 0.73 -21.58
C LEU A 135 -42.00 0.83 -20.12
N MET A 136 -42.89 0.51 -19.16
CA MET A 136 -42.56 0.55 -17.73
C MET A 136 -41.49 -0.48 -17.36
N THR A 137 -41.50 -1.65 -18.00
CA THR A 137 -40.46 -2.67 -17.78
C THR A 137 -39.10 -2.20 -18.28
N ALA A 138 -39.05 -1.52 -19.42
CA ALA A 138 -37.81 -0.94 -19.95
C ALA A 138 -37.28 0.17 -19.04
N ALA A 139 -38.14 1.14 -18.69
CA ALA A 139 -37.77 2.22 -17.77
C ALA A 139 -37.31 1.71 -16.40
N GLY A 140 -37.93 0.64 -15.88
CA GLY A 140 -37.51 0.01 -14.64
C GLY A 140 -36.07 -0.55 -14.70
N LYS A 141 -35.67 -1.14 -15.84
CA LYS A 141 -34.29 -1.60 -16.04
C LYS A 141 -33.29 -0.45 -16.05
N ASP A 142 -33.66 0.69 -16.64
CA ASP A 142 -32.80 1.87 -16.67
C ASP A 142 -32.61 2.44 -15.26
N ILE A 143 -33.66 2.42 -14.43
CA ILE A 143 -33.58 2.78 -13.01
C ILE A 143 -32.77 1.78 -12.19
N ASP A 144 -32.89 0.48 -12.45
CA ASP A 144 -32.04 -0.52 -11.80
C ASP A 144 -30.56 -0.32 -12.15
N ALA A 145 -30.26 0.00 -13.41
CA ALA A 145 -28.90 0.33 -13.84
C ALA A 145 -28.38 1.60 -13.14
N LEU A 146 -29.21 2.65 -13.06
CA LEU A 146 -28.88 3.87 -12.33
C LEU A 146 -28.65 3.58 -10.84
N ASN A 147 -29.50 2.79 -10.20
CA ASN A 147 -29.35 2.39 -8.80
C ASN A 147 -28.06 1.61 -8.56
N ASN A 148 -27.67 0.72 -9.48
CA ASN A 148 -26.37 0.04 -9.39
C ASN A 148 -25.21 1.03 -9.49
N LEU A 149 -25.31 2.08 -10.30
CA LEU A 149 -24.33 3.17 -10.34
C LEU A 149 -24.34 4.04 -9.08
N LEU A 150 -25.38 3.98 -8.24
CA LEU A 150 -25.50 4.75 -6.99
C LEU A 150 -25.37 3.91 -5.72
N THR A 151 -25.06 2.61 -5.86
CA THR A 151 -24.89 1.67 -4.75
C THR A 151 -23.42 1.29 -4.55
N ASP A 152 -22.94 1.42 -3.32
CA ASP A 152 -21.56 1.08 -2.95
C ASP A 152 -21.23 -0.38 -3.31
N GLY A 153 -20.01 -0.62 -3.75
CA GLY A 153 -19.50 -1.96 -4.04
C GLY A 153 -20.03 -2.61 -5.33
N LYS A 154 -20.98 -2.00 -6.05
CA LYS A 154 -21.48 -2.53 -7.33
C LYS A 154 -20.48 -2.37 -8.48
N TYR A 155 -19.77 -1.25 -8.51
CA TYR A 155 -18.78 -0.94 -9.53
C TYR A 155 -17.56 -0.27 -8.90
N GLN A 156 -16.39 -0.61 -9.41
CA GLN A 156 -15.13 0.10 -9.16
C GLN A 156 -15.00 1.20 -10.19
N LEU A 157 -15.34 2.44 -9.82
CA LEU A 157 -15.31 3.59 -10.71
C LEU A 157 -14.80 4.82 -9.98
N THR A 158 -14.08 5.65 -10.72
CA THR A 158 -13.85 7.03 -10.30
C THR A 158 -15.16 7.82 -10.31
N ASP A 159 -15.18 8.92 -9.55
CA ASP A 159 -16.34 9.82 -9.49
C ASP A 159 -16.72 10.35 -10.89
N ASP A 160 -15.73 10.71 -11.71
CA ASP A 160 -15.93 11.23 -13.07
C ASP A 160 -16.49 10.18 -14.02
N GLU A 161 -15.97 8.95 -14.00
CA GLU A 161 -16.50 7.84 -14.81
C GLU A 161 -17.94 7.52 -14.43
N ARG A 162 -18.28 7.62 -13.14
CA ARG A 162 -19.62 7.39 -12.63
C ARG A 162 -20.59 8.47 -13.13
N ILE A 163 -20.19 9.75 -13.04
CA ILE A 163 -20.97 10.88 -13.58
C ILE A 163 -21.18 10.71 -15.10
N GLN A 164 -20.12 10.39 -15.84
CA GLN A 164 -20.20 10.18 -17.28
C GLN A 164 -21.19 9.07 -17.65
N ARG A 165 -21.24 7.97 -16.88
CA ARG A 165 -22.21 6.88 -17.11
C ARG A 165 -23.64 7.29 -16.77
N ILE A 166 -23.83 8.06 -15.69
CA ILE A 166 -25.15 8.61 -15.32
C ILE A 166 -25.66 9.52 -16.45
N ASP A 167 -24.82 10.40 -16.97
CA ASP A 167 -25.20 11.31 -18.06
C ASP A 167 -25.33 10.61 -19.41
N TRP A 168 -24.57 9.54 -19.68
CA TRP A 168 -24.73 8.73 -20.89
C TRP A 168 -26.07 8.02 -20.95
N ASN A 169 -26.55 7.48 -19.82
CA ASN A 169 -27.87 6.82 -19.71
C ASN A 169 -29.05 7.75 -20.01
N ARG A 170 -28.82 9.04 -20.27
CA ARG A 170 -29.84 10.00 -20.71
C ARG A 170 -30.06 10.02 -22.23
N ARG A 171 -29.11 9.53 -23.04
CA ARG A 171 -29.22 9.54 -24.50
C ARG A 171 -30.15 8.44 -25.00
#